data_AF-A0A3D1ZU42-F1
#
_entry.id   AF-A0A3D1ZU42-F1
#
_cell.length_a   1.000
_cell.length_b   1.000
_cell.length_c   1.000
_cell.angle_alpha   90.00
_cell.angle_beta   90.00
_cell.angle_gamma   90.00
#
_symmetry.space_group_name_H-M   'P 1'
#
loop_
_entity.id
_entity.type
_entity.pdbx_description
1 polymer ?
#
loop_
_entity_poly.entity_id
_entity_poly.type
_entity_poly.pdbx_seq_one_letter_code
_entity_poly.pdbx_strand_id
1 'polypeptide(L)' 'MPRNTSVTIGNHLETFISGQLEEGRYGSASEVVRAGLRLLEDHETKVRQLRAALIEGEQSGFVVYSRDDFIGSLD' A
#
# COMPACT_ATOMS: atom_id res chain seq x y z
N MET A 1 23.95 -0.67 5.49
CA MET A 1 24.08 -1.29 6.83
C MET A 1 22.75 -1.15 7.56
N PRO A 2 22.22 -2.21 8.20
CA PRO A 2 21.05 -2.07 9.07
C PRO A 2 21.36 -1.08 10.20
N ARG A 3 20.43 -0.15 10.47
CA ARG A 3 20.52 0.77 11.60
C ARG A 3 19.50 0.35 12.66
N ASN A 4 19.94 0.22 13.91
CA ASN A 4 19.05 0.03 15.04
C ASN A 4 18.48 1.39 15.44
N THR A 5 17.16 1.47 15.53
CA THR A 5 16.45 2.70 15.87
C THR A 5 15.55 2.43 17.06
N SER A 6 15.70 3.21 18.12
CA SER A 6 14.79 3.19 19.26
C SER A 6 13.61 4.11 18.95
N VAL A 7 12.40 3.61 19.14
CA VAL A 7 11.15 4.37 18.92
C VAL A 7 10.25 4.19 20.12
N THR A 8 9.55 5.26 20.51
CA THR A 8 8.51 5.18 21.54
C THR A 8 7.20 4.79 20.87
N ILE A 9 6.57 3.73 21.36
CA ILE A 9 5.31 3.21 20.85
C ILE A 9 4.22 3.47 21.89
N GLY A 10 3.05 3.91 21.45
CA GLY A 10 1.92 4.14 22.36
C GLY A 10 1.25 2.84 22.81
N ASN A 11 0.59 2.87 23.96
CA ASN A 11 -0.01 1.70 24.63
C ASN A 11 -0.87 0.83 23.71
N HIS A 12 -1.64 1.42 22.79
CA HIS A 12 -2.48 0.65 21.85
C HIS A 12 -1.65 -0.29 20.95
N LEU A 13 -0.55 0.24 20.39
CA LEU A 13 0.32 -0.53 19.52
C LEU A 13 1.17 -1.53 20.31
N GLU A 14 1.50 -1.22 21.57
CA GLU A 14 2.13 -2.19 22.47
C GLU A 14 1.24 -3.41 22.69
N THR A 15 -0.05 -3.21 23.04
CA THR A 15 -1.01 -4.31 23.18
C THR A 15 -1.14 -5.12 21.89
N PHE A 16 -1.21 -4.44 20.74
CA PHE A 16 -1.25 -5.12 19.44
C PHE A 16 -0.01 -5.98 19.19
N ILE A 17 1.19 -5.43 19.42
CA ILE A 17 2.45 -6.16 19.25
C ILE A 17 2.50 -7.37 20.17
N SER A 18 2.16 -7.20 21.46
CA SER A 18 2.13 -8.30 22.43
C SER A 18 1.20 -9.42 21.98
N GLY A 19 -0.03 -9.10 21.54
CA GLY A 19 -0.95 -10.11 21.02
C GLY A 19 -0.41 -10.86 19.79
N GLN A 20 0.27 -10.15 18.88
CA GLN A 20 0.90 -10.78 17.72
C GLN A 20 2.06 -11.73 18.07
N LEU A 21 2.77 -11.47 19.18
CA LEU A 21 3.80 -12.36 19.71
C LEU A 21 3.20 -13.55 20.45
N GLU A 22 2.17 -13.34 21.26
CA GLU A 22 1.45 -14.40 21.98
C GLU A 22 0.78 -15.41 21.03
N GLU A 23 0.25 -14.93 19.91
CA GLU A 23 -0.26 -15.78 18.82
C GLU A 23 0.84 -16.59 18.11
N GLY A 24 2.11 -16.31 18.38
CA GLY A 24 3.26 -16.96 17.73
C GLY A 24 3.45 -16.57 16.26
N ARG A 25 2.76 -15.51 15.79
CA ARG A 25 2.84 -15.07 14.38
C ARG A 25 4.19 -14.42 14.05
N TYR A 26 4.84 -13.83 15.04
CA TYR A 26 6.14 -13.18 14.90
C TYR A 26 7.06 -13.53 16.07
N GLY A 27 8.37 -13.52 15.85
CA GLY A 27 9.37 -13.84 16.88
C GLY A 27 9.86 -12.64 17.67
N SER A 28 9.53 -11.40 17.27
CA SER A 28 9.94 -10.19 17.98
C SER A 28 9.10 -8.96 17.62
N ALA A 29 9.02 -7.98 18.52
CA ALA A 29 8.39 -6.69 18.26
C ALA A 29 8.96 -6.00 17.02
N SER A 30 10.28 -6.07 16.82
CA SER A 30 10.92 -5.49 15.63
C SER A 30 10.47 -6.16 14.32
N GLU A 31 10.09 -7.44 14.37
CA GLU A 31 9.55 -8.14 13.21
C GLU A 31 8.13 -7.67 12.86
N VAL A 32 7.28 -7.50 13.89
CA VAL A 32 5.94 -6.91 13.72
C VAL A 32 6.04 -5.50 13.12
N VAL A 33 6.93 -4.66 13.65
CA VAL A 33 7.16 -3.30 13.14
C VAL A 33 7.62 -3.34 11.68
N ARG A 34 8.57 -4.21 11.32
CA ARG A 34 9.01 -4.35 9.92
C ARG A 34 7.88 -4.83 9.01
N ALA A 35 7.04 -5.76 9.45
CA ALA A 35 5.89 -6.21 8.68
C ALA A 35 4.91 -5.06 8.43
N GLY A 36 4.61 -4.26 9.45
CA GLY A 36 3.79 -3.05 9.31
C GLY A 36 4.38 -2.03 8.34
N LEU A 37 5.69 -1.78 8.41
CA LEU A 37 6.38 -0.86 7.50
C LEU A 37 6.35 -1.33 6.04
N ARG A 38 6.47 -2.65 5.78
CA ARG A 38 6.34 -3.21 4.43
C ARG A 38 4.94 -2.98 3.86
N LEU A 39 3.90 -3.23 4.67
CA LEU A 39 2.52 -2.97 4.24
C LEU A 39 2.28 -1.48 3.92
N LEU A 40 2.86 -0.58 4.71
CA LEU A 40 2.79 0.85 4.46
C LEU A 40 3.51 1.22 3.15
N GLU A 41 4.71 0.69 2.91
CA GLU A 41 5.48 0.92 1.68
C GLU A 41 4.73 0.43 0.43
N ASP A 42 4.14 -0.77 0.49
CA ASP A 42 3.33 -1.33 -0.58
C ASP A 42 2.10 -0.46 -0.87
N HIS A 43 1.42 0.01 0.18
CA HIS A 43 0.27 0.89 0.04
C HIS A 43 0.65 2.22 -0.62
N GLU A 44 1.69 2.89 -0.12
CA GLU A 44 2.17 4.15 -0.67
C GLU A 44 2.62 4.02 -2.13
N THR A 45 3.24 2.89 -2.48
CA THR A 45 3.64 2.59 -3.86
C THR A 45 2.42 2.46 -4.78
N LYS A 46 1.40 1.70 -4.36
CA LYS A 46 0.15 1.54 -5.13
C LYS A 46 -0.59 2.86 -5.30
N VAL A 47 -0.67 3.67 -4.25
CA VAL A 47 -1.31 5.00 -4.29
C VAL A 47 -0.57 5.92 -5.27
N ARG A 48 0.77 5.91 -5.25
CA ARG A 48 1.59 6.71 -6.17
C ARG A 48 1.39 6.28 -7.62
N GLN A 49 1.35 4.98 -7.89
CA GLN A 49 1.09 4.44 -9.21
C GLN A 49 -0.30 4.80 -9.72
N LEU A 50 -1.32 4.69 -8.86
CA LEU A 50 -2.68 5.07 -9.21
C LEU A 50 -2.78 6.56 -9.56
N ARG A 51 -2.16 7.43 -8.77
CA ARG A 51 -2.12 8.87 -9.06
C ARG A 51 -1.43 9.15 -10.39
N ALA A 52 -0.32 8.47 -10.69
CA ALA A 52 0.37 8.63 -11.96
C ALA A 52 -0.52 8.21 -13.15
N ALA A 53 -1.21 7.08 -13.04
CA ALA A 53 -2.13 6.60 -14.08
C ALA A 53 -3.33 7.53 -14.30
N LEU A 54 -3.85 8.15 -13.22
CA LEU A 54 -4.91 9.16 -13.34
C LEU A 54 -4.41 10.41 -14.07
N ILE A 55 -3.22 10.91 -13.73
CA ILE A 55 -2.61 12.07 -14.40
C ILE A 55 -2.37 11.77 -15.88
N GLU A 56 -1.87 10.57 -16.21
CA GLU A 56 -1.71 10.12 -17.59
C GLU A 56 -3.05 10.13 -18.35
N GLY A 57 -4.12 9.62 -17.73
CA GLY A 57 -5.47 9.66 -18.28
C GLY A 57 -5.96 11.10 -18.51
N GLU A 58 -5.79 12.00 -17.54
CA GLU A 58 -6.15 13.41 -17.65
C GLU A 58 -5.39 14.13 -18.78
N GLN A 59 -4.11 13.77 -18.99
CA GLN A 59 -3.25 14.34 -20.03
C GLN A 59 -3.47 13.72 -21.41
N SER A 60 -4.11 12.54 -21.48
CA SER A 60 -4.41 11.86 -22.75
C SER A 60 -5.50 12.54 -23.59
N GLY A 61 -6.20 13.52 -22.98
CA GLY A 61 -7.34 14.21 -23.58
C GLY A 61 -8.65 13.44 -23.42
N PHE A 62 -9.76 14.13 -23.70
CA PHE A 62 -11.10 13.56 -23.59
C PHE A 62 -11.69 13.27 -24.97
N VAL A 63 -12.38 12.15 -25.09
CA VAL A 63 -13.12 11.76 -26.29
C VAL A 63 -14.58 11.51 -25.95
N VAL A 64 -15.47 11.71 -26.90
CA VAL A 64 -16.87 11.28 -26.77
C VAL A 64 -16.88 9.77 -26.94
N TYR A 65 -17.27 9.06 -25.88
CA TYR A 65 -17.28 7.60 -25.86
C TYR A 65 -18.66 7.05 -26.25
N SER A 66 -18.67 6.08 -27.18
CA SER A 66 -19.83 5.28 -27.55
C SER A 66 -19.42 3.81 -27.53
N ARG A 67 -20.12 3.01 -26.73
CA ARG A 67 -19.84 1.58 -26.60
C ARG A 67 -20.12 0.83 -27.91
N ASP A 68 -21.20 1.18 -28.59
CA ASP A 68 -21.62 0.50 -29.82
C ASP A 68 -20.66 0.80 -30.97
N ASP A 69 -20.21 2.05 -31.10
CA ASP A 69 -19.20 2.44 -32.09
C ASP A 69 -17.85 1.76 -31.81
N PHE A 70 -17.45 1.67 -30.53
CA PHE A 70 -16.24 0.97 -30.13
C PHE A 70 -16.31 -0.52 -30.48
N ILE A 71 -17.38 -1.22 -30.07
CA ILE A 71 -17.56 -2.65 -30.38
C ILE A 71 -17.64 -2.88 -31.88
N GLY A 72 -18.35 -2.03 -32.64
CA GLY A 72 -18.45 -2.16 -34.09
C GLY A 72 -17.13 -1.91 -34.84
N SER A 73 -16.13 -1.27 -34.21
CA SER A 73 -14.79 -1.08 -34.78
C SER A 73 -13.80 -2.23 -34.53
N LEU A 74 -14.20 -3.23 -33.74
CA LEU A 74 -13.38 -4.40 -33.39
C LEU A 74 -13.61 -5.61 -34.33
N ASP A 75 -14.64 -5.56 -35.17
CA ASP A 75 -14.97 -6.54 -36.24
C ASP A 75 -14.37 -6.13 -37.59
#